data_AF-A0A916M185-F1
#
_entry.id   AF-A0A916M185-F1
#
_cell.length_a   1.000
_cell.length_b   1.000
_cell.length_c   1.000
_cell.angle_alpha   90.00
_cell.angle_beta   90.00
_cell.angle_gamma   90.00
#
_symmetry.space_group_name_H-M   'P 1'
#
loop_
_entity.id
_entity.type
_entity.pdbx_description
1 polymer ?
#
loop_
_entity_poly.entity_id
_entity_poly.type
_entity_poly.pdbx_seq_one_letter_code
_entity_poly.pdbx_strand_id
1 'polypeptide(L)' 'QTVDVNDTKTYDNGVKVVPSYLLTPISVDITNYQKELVDTGYIKAEDLK' A
#
# COMPACT_ATOMS: atom_id res chain seq x y z
N GLN A 1 16.13 -17.21 -2.62
CA GLN A 1 15.66 -15.85 -2.28
C GLN A 1 14.98 -15.93 -0.94
N THR A 2 15.47 -15.22 0.07
CA THR A 2 14.74 -15.02 1.35
C THR A 2 13.72 -13.92 1.12
N VAL A 3 12.46 -14.19 1.46
CA VAL A 3 11.39 -13.20 1.38
C VAL A 3 11.36 -12.48 2.73
N ASP A 4 11.51 -11.17 2.72
CA ASP A 4 11.43 -10.36 3.93
C ASP A 4 9.99 -10.37 4.46
N VAL A 5 9.83 -10.54 5.77
CA VAL A 5 8.54 -10.55 6.46
C VAL A 5 8.65 -9.67 7.71
N ASN A 6 7.63 -8.84 7.97
CA ASN A 6 7.56 -7.97 9.15
C ASN A 6 6.34 -8.26 10.03
N ASP A 7 5.42 -9.12 9.58
CA ASP A 7 4.27 -9.59 10.34
C ASP A 7 4.11 -11.11 10.21
N THR A 8 3.88 -11.77 11.34
CA THR A 8 3.67 -13.23 11.45
C THR A 8 2.50 -13.57 12.36
N LYS A 9 1.61 -12.59 12.64
CA LYS A 9 0.56 -12.71 13.65
C LYS A 9 -0.83 -12.31 13.16
N THR A 10 -0.93 -11.28 12.31
CA THR A 10 -2.24 -10.64 12.04
C THR A 10 -3.13 -11.42 11.07
N TYR A 11 -2.55 -11.99 10.02
CA TYR A 11 -3.31 -12.53 8.89
C TYR A 11 -3.53 -14.03 9.00
N ASP A 12 -4.52 -14.43 9.82
CA ASP A 12 -5.04 -15.79 9.84
C ASP A 12 -6.07 -15.99 8.71
N ASN A 13 -5.80 -16.97 7.85
CA ASN A 13 -6.70 -17.33 6.74
C ASN A 13 -7.64 -18.51 7.06
N GLY A 14 -7.71 -18.94 8.33
CA GLY A 14 -8.50 -20.08 8.82
C GLY A 14 -7.77 -21.42 8.80
N VAL A 15 -6.57 -21.50 8.18
CA VAL A 15 -5.70 -22.70 8.19
C VAL A 15 -4.38 -22.41 8.89
N LYS A 16 -3.82 -21.21 8.70
CA LYS A 16 -2.59 -20.76 9.34
C LYS A 16 -2.52 -19.25 9.39
N VAL A 17 -1.68 -18.75 10.29
CA VAL A 17 -1.20 -17.38 10.21
C VAL A 17 -0.19 -17.26 9.07
N VAL A 18 -0.48 -16.40 8.10
CA VAL A 18 0.33 -16.19 6.90
C VAL A 18 1.43 -15.16 7.20
N PRO A 19 2.73 -15.53 7.11
CA PRO A 19 3.81 -14.56 7.17
C PRO A 19 3.65 -13.53 6.06
N SER A 20 3.62 -12.25 6.43
CA SER A 20 3.24 -11.14 5.58
C SER A 20 4.26 -10.01 5.69
N TYR A 21 4.34 -9.20 4.64
CA TYR A 21 5.11 -7.96 4.64
C TYR A 21 4.16 -6.78 4.42
N LEU A 22 3.96 -5.98 5.47
CA LEU A 22 3.05 -4.85 5.49
C LEU A 22 3.79 -3.61 5.02
N LEU A 23 3.27 -2.99 3.94
CA LEU A 23 3.71 -1.68 3.49
C LEU A 23 3.03 -0.60 4.33
N THR A 24 3.75 0.49 4.60
CA THR A 24 3.18 1.65 5.30
C THR A 24 2.27 2.44 4.36
N PRO A 25 0.99 2.66 4.69
CA PRO A 25 0.09 3.46 3.87
C PRO A 25 0.42 4.94 3.97
N ILE A 26 0.08 5.70 2.93
CA ILE A 26 0.16 7.16 2.90
C ILE A 26 -1.27 7.71 2.88
N SER A 27 -1.59 8.61 3.83
CA SER A 27 -2.89 9.29 3.84
C SER A 27 -2.90 10.40 2.80
N VAL A 28 -3.95 10.44 1.97
CA VAL A 28 -4.08 11.40 0.87
C VAL A 28 -5.30 12.27 1.06
N ASP A 29 -5.14 13.57 0.88
CA ASP A 29 -6.18 14.60 0.91
C ASP A 29 -5.96 15.66 -0.19
N ILE A 30 -6.78 16.73 -0.18
CA ILE A 30 -6.72 17.80 -1.19
C ILE A 30 -5.37 18.53 -1.24
N THR A 31 -4.57 18.48 -0.17
CA THR A 31 -3.29 19.18 -0.07
C THR A 31 -2.12 18.39 -0.68
N ASN A 32 -2.24 17.06 -0.82
CA ASN A 32 -1.12 16.21 -1.26
C ASN A 32 -1.42 15.25 -2.44
N TYR A 33 -2.68 15.12 -2.88
CA TYR A 33 -3.06 14.17 -3.95
C TYR A 33 -2.24 14.30 -5.24
N GLN A 34 -1.92 15.53 -5.65
CA GLN A 34 -1.13 15.78 -6.86
C GLN A 34 0.25 15.09 -6.76
N LYS A 35 0.95 15.31 -5.64
CA LYS A 35 2.29 14.75 -5.41
C LYS A 35 2.27 13.24 -5.24
N GLU A 36 1.34 12.72 -4.43
CA GLU A 36 1.35 11.31 -4.04
C GLU A 36 0.70 10.39 -5.10
N LEU A 37 -0.22 10.91 -5.94
CA LEU A 37 -0.97 10.10 -6.92
C LEU A 37 -0.68 10.47 -8.37
N VAL A 38 -0.56 11.75 -8.72
CA VAL A 38 -0.41 12.18 -10.12
C VAL A 38 1.05 12.20 -10.54
N ASP A 39 1.91 12.81 -9.74
CA ASP A 39 3.34 12.94 -10.05
C ASP A 39 4.06 11.58 -9.98
N THR A 40 3.53 10.62 -9.21
CA THR A 40 3.98 9.23 -9.16
C THR A 40 3.53 8.41 -10.38
N GLY A 41 2.63 8.94 -11.20
CA GLY A 41 2.02 8.25 -12.33
C GLY A 41 1.01 7.17 -11.92
N TYR A 42 0.62 7.13 -10.64
CA TYR A 42 -0.37 6.17 -10.14
C TYR A 42 -1.78 6.46 -10.70
N ILE A 43 -2.12 7.75 -10.86
CA ILE A 43 -3.34 8.24 -11.52
C ILE A 43 -2.94 9.25 -12.59
N LYS A 44 -3.62 9.23 -13.75
CA LYS A 44 -3.43 10.26 -14.77
C LYS A 44 -4.21 11.52 -14.38
N ALA A 45 -3.60 12.69 -14.56
CA ALA A 45 -4.26 13.97 -14.27
C ALA A 45 -5.60 14.16 -15.02
N GLU A 46 -5.75 13.52 -16.18
CA GLU A 46 -6.96 13.54 -16.99
C GLU A 46 -8.14 12.78 -16.37
N ASP A 47 -7.87 11.78 -15.53
CA ASP A 47 -8.90 10.94 -14.88
C ASP A 47 -9.55 11.66 -13.66
N LEU A 48 -9.00 12.81 -13.25
CA LEU A 48 -9.49 13.62 -12.13
C LEU A 48 -10.42 14.77 -12.55
N LYS A 49 -10.80 14.82 -13.83
CA LYS A 49 -11.62 15.88 -14.42
C LYS A 49 -13.11 15.60 -14.36
#